data_AF-A0AAC9J6V6-F1
#
_entry.id   AF-A0AAC9J6V6-F1
#
_cell.length_a   1.000
_cell.length_b   1.000
_cell.length_c   1.000
_cell.angle_alpha   90.00
_cell.angle_beta   90.00
_cell.angle_gamma   90.00
#
_symmetry.space_group_name_H-M   'P 1'
#
loop_
_entity.id
_entity.type
_entity.pdbx_description
1 polymer ?
#
loop_
_entity_poly.entity_id
_entity_poly.type
_entity_poly.pdbx_seq_one_letter_code
_entity_poly.pdbx_strand_id
1 'polypeptide(L)'
;MKKITLLTLLLPCLFLNGYSVSLDKYLSYVEQKFDKSTSTEAKRYEVIKPLNIKYLSEVSSIEDIDELQLVIKDFKTIPISNALALAIASADIQKTQKFLQVIGYINSDVLASSLGSEKLVGLPHIAVNPIEQLKIFDKQAKLDSDHAERMLEIIDLLAQRGANFNMSGYVIYYGHLCSYNSTPLVHAAMVSSMNSSNLKPQYELMARAILYGADPGRKGTSDYLFKYCDYNGLNSLKPLILEYYAELSTDPIKFKKVKLPKSVMDKQVSEICKAIDKKRFNSSDHESTPKAVNKVSSQSDNESTQKAVTEVSSSLCCSIL
;
A
#
# COMPACT_ATOMS: atom_id res chain seq x y z
N MET A 1 59.07 -17.01 16.13
CA MET A 1 57.67 -17.34 15.79
C MET A 1 57.05 -16.14 15.09
N LYS A 2 56.34 -16.30 13.96
CA LYS A 2 55.69 -15.18 13.26
C LYS A 2 54.35 -14.86 13.92
N LYS A 3 54.17 -13.64 14.45
CA LYS A 3 52.84 -13.13 14.87
C LYS A 3 52.04 -12.73 13.62
N ILE A 4 51.44 -13.71 12.95
CA ILE A 4 50.36 -13.43 11.99
C ILE A 4 49.22 -12.82 12.82
N THR A 5 48.92 -11.56 12.55
CA THR A 5 48.05 -10.76 13.43
C THR A 5 46.59 -11.19 13.22
N LEU A 6 45.82 -11.30 14.30
CA LEU A 6 44.39 -11.67 14.22
C LEU A 6 43.60 -10.78 13.23
N LEU A 7 44.05 -9.53 13.09
CA LEU A 7 43.56 -8.53 12.14
C LEU A 7 43.56 -9.02 10.67
N THR A 8 44.60 -9.72 10.21
CA THR A 8 44.65 -10.26 8.83
C THR A 8 43.77 -11.50 8.63
N LEU A 9 43.30 -12.13 9.72
CA LEU A 9 42.30 -13.20 9.64
C LEU A 9 40.86 -12.66 9.64
N LEU A 10 40.65 -11.47 10.22
CA LEU A 10 39.34 -10.80 10.30
C LEU A 10 39.01 -9.93 9.08
N LEU A 11 40.02 -9.39 8.38
CA LEU A 11 39.79 -8.60 7.15
C LEU A 11 38.95 -9.35 6.09
N PRO A 12 39.26 -10.61 5.72
CA PRO A 12 38.43 -11.37 4.77
C PRO A 12 36.98 -11.51 5.23
N CYS A 13 36.73 -11.72 6.53
CA CYS A 13 35.39 -11.85 7.08
C CYS A 13 34.56 -10.55 7.02
N LEU A 14 35.22 -9.38 6.97
CA LEU A 14 34.56 -8.08 6.79
C LEU A 14 34.21 -7.78 5.31
N PHE A 15 34.87 -8.46 4.37
CA PHE A 15 34.60 -8.31 2.92
C PHE A 15 33.83 -9.51 2.31
N LEU A 16 33.65 -10.61 3.05
CA LEU A 16 32.87 -11.78 2.61
C LEU A 16 31.35 -11.54 2.63
N ASN A 17 30.88 -10.54 3.37
CA ASN A 17 29.56 -9.96 3.14
C ASN A 17 29.65 -9.04 1.92
N GLY A 18 29.50 -9.61 0.72
CA GLY A 18 29.37 -8.83 -0.51
C GLY A 18 28.19 -7.88 -0.39
N TYR A 19 28.49 -6.57 -0.32
CA TYR A 19 27.48 -5.53 -0.22
C TYR A 19 26.74 -5.41 -1.55
N SER A 20 25.64 -6.14 -1.74
CA SER A 20 24.75 -5.87 -2.86
C SER A 20 24.16 -4.46 -2.74
N VAL A 21 23.77 -3.85 -3.87
CA VAL A 21 23.02 -2.60 -3.86
C VAL A 21 21.71 -2.81 -3.12
N SER A 22 21.60 -2.24 -1.92
CA SER A 22 20.36 -2.32 -1.14
C SER A 22 19.21 -1.65 -1.89
N LEU A 23 17.99 -2.15 -1.67
CA LEU A 23 16.79 -1.68 -2.36
C LEU A 23 16.61 -0.15 -2.25
N ASP A 24 16.80 0.43 -1.06
CA ASP A 24 16.73 1.88 -0.87
C ASP A 24 17.86 2.66 -1.56
N LYS A 25 19.09 2.13 -1.61
CA LYS A 25 20.19 2.72 -2.39
C LYS A 25 19.81 2.83 -3.86
N TYR A 26 19.23 1.77 -4.43
CA TYR A 26 18.78 1.78 -5.82
C TYR A 26 17.61 2.75 -6.05
N LEU A 27 16.59 2.73 -5.17
CA LEU A 27 15.44 3.62 -5.29
C LEU A 27 15.85 5.10 -5.18
N SER A 28 16.83 5.42 -4.32
CA SER A 28 17.42 6.75 -4.19
C SER A 28 18.22 7.18 -5.45
N TYR A 29 18.87 6.24 -6.15
CA TYR A 29 19.50 6.50 -7.45
C TYR A 29 18.46 6.80 -8.55
N VAL A 30 17.38 6.01 -8.61
CA VAL A 30 16.27 6.27 -9.55
C VAL A 30 15.59 7.61 -9.24
N GLU A 31 15.41 7.95 -7.97
CA GLU A 31 14.89 9.25 -7.55
C GLU A 31 15.78 10.41 -8.02
N GLN A 32 17.10 10.31 -7.91
CA GLN A 32 18.00 11.31 -8.47
C GLN A 32 17.91 11.42 -9.99
N LYS A 33 17.73 10.32 -10.73
CA LYS A 33 17.50 10.36 -12.20
C LYS A 33 16.15 10.98 -12.54
N PHE A 34 15.11 10.66 -11.79
CA PHE A 34 13.78 11.24 -11.90
C PHE A 34 13.83 12.75 -11.67
N ASP A 35 14.53 13.25 -10.66
CA ASP A 35 14.61 14.69 -10.37
C ASP A 35 15.44 15.45 -11.42
N LYS A 36 16.55 14.88 -11.90
CA LYS A 36 17.40 15.45 -12.96
C LYS A 36 16.72 15.45 -14.34
N SER A 37 15.72 14.59 -14.57
CA SER A 37 14.98 14.50 -15.84
C SER A 37 14.06 15.69 -16.06
N THR A 38 14.08 16.28 -17.26
CA THR A 38 13.30 17.48 -17.60
C THR A 38 11.91 17.19 -18.18
N SER A 39 11.71 16.06 -18.86
CA SER A 39 10.41 15.67 -19.44
C SER A 39 9.66 14.64 -18.58
N THR A 40 8.33 14.67 -18.64
CA THR A 40 7.47 13.68 -17.98
C THR A 40 7.74 12.27 -18.52
N GLU A 41 8.07 12.15 -19.81
CA GLU A 41 8.37 10.90 -20.49
C GLU A 41 9.67 10.27 -19.99
N ALA A 42 10.73 11.06 -19.78
CA ALA A 42 11.98 10.58 -19.18
C ALA A 42 11.79 10.16 -17.71
N LYS A 43 11.09 10.99 -16.92
CA LYS A 43 10.70 10.65 -15.54
C LYS A 43 9.89 9.36 -15.48
N ARG A 44 8.95 9.16 -16.41
CA ARG A 44 8.13 7.96 -16.51
C ARG A 44 8.98 6.75 -16.88
N TYR A 45 9.89 6.89 -17.84
CA TYR A 45 10.79 5.81 -18.28
C TYR A 45 11.67 5.27 -17.14
N GLU A 46 12.36 6.14 -16.39
CA GLU A 46 13.20 5.70 -15.26
C GLU A 46 12.41 4.96 -14.17
N VAL A 47 11.13 5.30 -14.01
CA VAL A 47 10.22 4.67 -13.04
C VAL A 47 9.66 3.32 -13.50
N ILE A 48 9.37 3.16 -14.81
CA ILE A 48 8.67 1.96 -15.34
C ILE A 48 9.52 1.05 -16.23
N LYS A 49 10.79 1.38 -16.52
CA LYS A 49 11.65 0.54 -17.38
C LYS A 49 11.79 -0.88 -16.77
N PRO A 50 11.73 -1.95 -17.59
CA PRO A 50 11.82 -3.33 -17.11
C PRO A 50 13.22 -3.64 -16.59
N LEU A 51 13.33 -3.83 -15.27
CA LEU A 51 14.58 -4.07 -14.55
C LEU A 51 14.83 -5.57 -14.39
N ASN A 52 16.03 -6.02 -14.78
CA ASN A 52 16.61 -7.30 -14.40
C ASN A 52 16.93 -7.30 -12.90
N ILE A 53 15.93 -7.64 -12.08
CA ILE A 53 16.06 -7.58 -10.62
C ILE A 53 17.03 -8.63 -10.08
N LYS A 54 17.30 -9.70 -10.82
CA LYS A 54 18.36 -10.65 -10.47
C LYS A 54 19.73 -9.94 -10.54
N TYR A 55 20.08 -9.36 -11.69
CA TYR A 55 21.32 -8.59 -11.85
C TYR A 55 21.42 -7.48 -10.80
N LEU A 56 20.34 -6.72 -10.59
CA LEU A 56 20.32 -5.65 -9.59
C LEU A 56 20.56 -6.15 -8.15
N SER A 57 20.16 -7.38 -7.81
CA SER A 57 20.46 -8.01 -6.51
C SER A 57 21.89 -8.56 -6.38
N GLU A 58 22.61 -8.70 -7.50
CA GLU A 58 23.97 -9.26 -7.58
C GLU A 58 25.05 -8.17 -7.76
N VAL A 59 24.68 -6.94 -8.16
CA VAL A 59 25.59 -5.79 -8.30
C VAL A 59 26.05 -5.23 -6.94
N SER A 60 27.34 -4.90 -6.82
CA SER A 60 27.98 -4.43 -5.58
C SER A 60 27.84 -2.92 -5.29
N SER A 61 27.78 -2.07 -6.31
CA SER A 61 27.63 -0.62 -6.11
C SER A 61 26.79 0.04 -7.20
N ILE A 62 26.22 1.20 -6.89
CA ILE A 62 25.37 1.96 -7.81
C ILE A 62 26.16 2.41 -9.06
N GLU A 63 27.46 2.67 -8.85
CA GLU A 63 28.44 3.09 -9.84
C GLU A 63 28.82 1.96 -10.82
N ASP A 64 28.61 0.69 -10.42
CA ASP A 64 28.90 -0.50 -11.21
C ASP A 64 27.70 -0.97 -12.06
N ILE A 65 26.58 -0.23 -12.04
CA ILE A 65 25.35 -0.56 -12.77
C ILE A 65 25.55 -0.34 -14.28
N ASP A 66 25.63 -1.43 -15.03
CA ASP A 66 25.50 -1.45 -16.48
C ASP A 66 24.00 -1.43 -16.87
N GLU A 67 23.55 -0.30 -17.43
CA GLU A 67 22.18 -0.14 -17.91
C GLU A 67 21.80 -1.13 -19.04
N LEU A 68 22.77 -1.71 -19.77
CA LEU A 68 22.51 -2.75 -20.78
C LEU A 68 22.19 -4.13 -20.15
N GLN A 69 22.69 -4.40 -18.95
CA GLN A 69 22.38 -5.60 -18.17
C GLN A 69 21.17 -5.39 -17.25
N LEU A 70 20.95 -4.16 -16.80
CA LEU A 70 19.81 -3.77 -15.98
C LEU A 70 18.51 -3.72 -16.79
N VAL A 71 18.48 -3.13 -17.99
CA VAL A 71 17.24 -2.89 -18.75
C VAL A 71 17.03 -3.96 -19.81
N ILE A 72 16.12 -4.90 -19.54
CA ILE A 72 15.93 -6.12 -20.36
C ILE A 72 14.65 -6.12 -21.19
N LYS A 73 14.68 -6.85 -22.31
CA LYS A 73 13.52 -7.03 -23.22
C LYS A 73 12.98 -8.46 -23.26
N ASP A 74 13.77 -9.45 -22.85
CA ASP A 74 13.28 -10.80 -22.55
C ASP A 74 13.06 -10.93 -21.04
N PHE A 75 11.82 -11.25 -20.67
CA PHE A 75 11.36 -11.45 -19.30
C PHE A 75 10.90 -12.90 -19.04
N LYS A 76 10.92 -13.77 -20.06
CA LYS A 76 10.45 -15.16 -19.91
C LYS A 76 11.36 -15.96 -18.99
N THR A 77 12.66 -15.70 -19.08
CA THR A 77 13.73 -16.41 -18.35
C THR A 77 14.34 -15.58 -17.22
N ILE A 78 14.17 -14.26 -17.26
CA ILE A 78 14.78 -13.32 -16.31
C ILE A 78 13.69 -12.66 -15.47
N PRO A 79 13.77 -12.69 -14.12
CA PRO A 79 12.90 -11.92 -13.25
C PRO A 79 12.91 -10.42 -13.55
N ILE A 80 11.72 -9.84 -13.72
CA ILE A 80 11.50 -8.42 -14.00
C ILE A 80 10.72 -7.70 -12.91
N SER A 81 11.06 -6.44 -12.68
CA SER A 81 10.23 -5.48 -11.93
C SER A 81 10.49 -4.07 -12.45
N ASN A 82 10.00 -3.05 -11.77
CA ASN A 82 10.22 -1.65 -12.09
C ASN A 82 10.36 -0.83 -10.79
N ALA A 83 10.92 0.37 -10.86
CA ALA A 83 11.25 1.15 -9.66
C ALA A 83 10.01 1.54 -8.83
N LEU A 84 8.83 1.71 -9.47
CA LEU A 84 7.57 1.90 -8.75
C LEU A 84 7.11 0.64 -8.01
N ALA A 85 7.12 -0.52 -8.67
CA ALA A 85 6.82 -1.81 -8.05
C ALA A 85 7.77 -2.11 -6.87
N LEU A 86 9.04 -1.73 -7.00
CA LEU A 86 10.06 -1.87 -5.96
C LEU A 86 9.87 -0.88 -4.79
N ALA A 87 9.52 0.39 -5.04
CA ALA A 87 9.18 1.37 -3.99
C ALA A 87 7.90 1.00 -3.23
N ILE A 88 6.93 0.41 -3.92
CA ILE A 88 5.73 -0.18 -3.32
C ILE A 88 6.13 -1.35 -2.43
N ALA A 89 6.97 -2.29 -2.90
CA ALA A 89 7.41 -3.43 -2.10
C ALA A 89 8.17 -3.02 -0.82
N SER A 90 9.04 -1.99 -0.91
CA SER A 90 9.78 -1.46 0.23
C SER A 90 8.94 -0.62 1.21
N ALA A 91 7.63 -0.47 0.97
CA ALA A 91 6.75 0.42 1.71
C ALA A 91 7.25 1.90 1.76
N ASP A 92 7.96 2.35 0.72
CA ASP A 92 8.41 3.74 0.64
C ASP A 92 7.27 4.61 0.11
N ILE A 93 6.48 5.15 1.03
CA ILE A 93 5.32 6.00 0.75
C ILE A 93 5.75 7.25 -0.04
N GLN A 94 6.90 7.85 0.27
CA GLN A 94 7.34 9.11 -0.36
C GLN A 94 7.77 8.89 -1.81
N LYS A 95 8.68 7.93 -2.06
CA LYS A 95 9.09 7.56 -3.42
C LYS A 95 7.92 7.00 -4.22
N THR A 96 7.04 6.20 -3.62
CA THR A 96 5.78 5.72 -4.25
C THR A 96 4.88 6.88 -4.68
N GLN A 97 4.56 7.83 -3.78
CA GLN A 97 3.74 9.00 -4.12
C GLN A 97 4.36 9.83 -5.25
N LYS A 98 5.67 10.08 -5.18
CA LYS A 98 6.46 10.86 -6.16
C LYS A 98 6.49 10.18 -7.53
N PHE A 99 6.84 8.91 -7.59
CA PHE A 99 6.86 8.13 -8.83
C PHE A 99 5.46 8.00 -9.45
N LEU A 100 4.40 7.85 -8.64
CA LEU A 100 3.03 7.85 -9.13
C LEU A 100 2.58 9.18 -9.79
N GLN A 101 3.26 10.32 -9.58
CA GLN A 101 2.87 11.59 -10.21
C GLN A 101 2.92 11.55 -11.74
N VAL A 102 3.80 10.74 -12.34
CA VAL A 102 3.95 10.64 -13.81
C VAL A 102 3.19 9.46 -14.43
N ILE A 103 2.46 8.68 -13.63
CA ILE A 103 1.73 7.47 -14.04
C ILE A 103 0.23 7.75 -14.16
N GLY A 104 -0.26 7.82 -15.40
CA GLY A 104 -1.70 7.96 -15.71
C GLY A 104 -2.46 6.64 -15.82
N TYR A 105 -1.79 5.49 -15.83
CA TYR A 105 -2.36 4.20 -16.25
C TYR A 105 -2.11 3.07 -15.24
N ILE A 106 -2.59 3.24 -14.00
CA ILE A 106 -2.25 2.39 -12.83
C ILE A 106 -2.48 0.87 -12.99
N ASN A 107 -3.30 0.46 -13.96
CA ASN A 107 -3.65 -0.95 -14.24
C ASN A 107 -2.98 -1.51 -15.51
N SER A 108 -2.04 -0.80 -16.13
CA SER A 108 -1.39 -1.21 -17.37
C SER A 108 -0.28 -2.23 -17.14
N ASP A 109 -0.16 -3.20 -18.03
CA ASP A 109 0.83 -4.29 -17.92
C ASP A 109 2.29 -3.83 -17.93
N VAL A 110 2.58 -2.65 -18.48
CA VAL A 110 3.92 -2.01 -18.39
C VAL A 110 4.38 -1.71 -16.96
N LEU A 111 3.48 -1.81 -15.97
CA LEU A 111 3.77 -1.65 -14.54
C LEU A 111 3.93 -3.00 -13.81
N ALA A 112 3.79 -4.13 -14.52
CA ALA A 112 3.86 -5.47 -13.94
C ALA A 112 5.30 -5.91 -13.64
N SER A 113 5.39 -6.91 -12.77
CA SER A 113 6.60 -7.63 -12.39
C SER A 113 6.39 -9.14 -12.60
N SER A 114 7.48 -9.91 -12.66
CA SER A 114 7.50 -11.37 -12.78
C SER A 114 8.76 -11.95 -12.15
N LEU A 115 8.65 -13.14 -11.56
CA LEU A 115 9.80 -13.88 -11.02
C LEU A 115 10.42 -14.86 -12.05
N GLY A 116 10.49 -14.47 -13.32
CA GLY A 116 11.14 -15.25 -14.39
C GLY A 116 10.25 -16.37 -14.94
N SER A 117 8.99 -16.04 -15.21
CA SER A 117 8.04 -16.90 -15.93
C SER A 117 6.93 -16.06 -16.57
N GLU A 118 6.09 -16.65 -17.42
CA GLU A 118 4.93 -15.98 -18.06
C GLU A 118 3.79 -15.63 -17.08
N LYS A 119 4.08 -15.59 -15.78
CA LYS A 119 3.19 -15.22 -14.67
C LYS A 119 3.48 -13.77 -14.28
N LEU A 120 2.48 -12.90 -14.36
CA LEU A 120 2.59 -11.50 -14.00
C LEU A 120 1.97 -11.23 -12.62
N VAL A 121 2.55 -10.27 -11.90
CA VAL A 121 1.96 -9.60 -10.73
C VAL A 121 1.93 -8.10 -10.99
N GLY A 122 0.78 -7.46 -10.77
CA GLY A 122 0.64 -6.01 -10.91
C GLY A 122 0.92 -5.29 -9.59
N LEU A 123 0.97 -3.96 -9.64
CA LEU A 123 1.08 -3.13 -8.43
C LEU A 123 0.05 -3.49 -7.33
N PRO A 124 -1.22 -3.85 -7.64
CA PRO A 124 -2.18 -4.27 -6.62
C PRO A 124 -1.82 -5.59 -5.94
N HIS A 125 -1.15 -6.53 -6.63
CA HIS A 125 -0.67 -7.78 -6.03
C HIS A 125 0.46 -7.51 -5.04
N ILE A 126 1.45 -6.72 -5.44
CA ILE A 126 2.62 -6.35 -4.63
C ILE A 126 2.21 -5.52 -3.42
N ALA A 127 1.21 -4.64 -3.58
CA ALA A 127 0.68 -3.84 -2.48
C ALA A 127 -0.01 -4.67 -1.40
N VAL A 128 -0.65 -5.79 -1.77
CA VAL A 128 -1.31 -6.70 -0.82
C VAL A 128 -0.35 -7.77 -0.28
N ASN A 129 0.70 -8.13 -1.01
CA ASN A 129 1.82 -8.91 -0.47
C ASN A 129 3.17 -8.51 -1.14
N PRO A 130 4.08 -7.84 -0.42
CA PRO A 130 5.37 -7.42 -0.97
C PRO A 130 6.48 -8.48 -0.85
N ILE A 131 6.24 -9.61 -0.16
CA ILE A 131 7.29 -10.55 0.29
C ILE A 131 8.05 -11.15 -0.89
N GLU A 132 7.38 -11.52 -1.97
CA GLU A 132 8.03 -12.07 -3.17
C GLU A 132 8.98 -11.08 -3.85
N GLN A 133 8.72 -9.77 -3.78
CA GLN A 133 9.63 -8.74 -4.30
C GLN A 133 10.79 -8.46 -3.33
N LEU A 134 10.52 -8.40 -2.02
CA LEU A 134 11.55 -8.18 -1.00
C LEU A 134 12.56 -9.34 -0.95
N LYS A 135 12.10 -10.59 -1.13
CA LYS A 135 12.95 -11.79 -1.07
C LYS A 135 13.95 -11.96 -2.21
N ILE A 136 13.91 -11.09 -3.23
CA ILE A 136 14.96 -10.96 -4.23
C ILE A 136 16.23 -10.36 -3.59
N PHE A 137 16.06 -9.35 -2.72
CA PHE A 137 17.15 -8.59 -2.11
C PHE A 137 17.56 -9.14 -0.73
N ASP A 138 16.58 -9.56 0.08
CA ASP A 138 16.84 -10.25 1.36
C ASP A 138 15.97 -11.51 1.50
N LYS A 139 16.62 -12.68 1.46
CA LYS A 139 15.96 -13.99 1.63
C LYS A 139 15.29 -14.15 3.00
N GLN A 140 15.68 -13.37 4.01
CA GLN A 140 15.08 -13.37 5.34
C GLN A 140 13.86 -12.42 5.47
N ALA A 141 13.56 -11.62 4.44
CA ALA A 141 12.50 -10.63 4.47
C ALA A 141 11.13 -11.23 4.85
N LYS A 142 10.40 -10.49 5.69
CA LYS A 142 9.10 -10.85 6.26
C LYS A 142 8.19 -9.62 6.21
N LEU A 143 6.88 -9.85 6.30
CA LEU A 143 5.91 -8.80 6.57
C LEU A 143 5.70 -8.73 8.09
N ASP A 144 6.24 -7.69 8.72
CA ASP A 144 5.94 -7.31 10.11
C ASP A 144 4.84 -6.24 10.17
N SER A 145 4.45 -5.84 11.39
CA SER A 145 3.38 -4.89 11.64
C SER A 145 3.70 -3.50 11.08
N ASP A 146 4.89 -2.97 11.38
CA ASP A 146 5.34 -1.64 10.99
C ASP A 146 5.40 -1.52 9.45
N HIS A 147 5.82 -2.57 8.76
CA HIS A 147 5.78 -2.62 7.30
C HIS A 147 4.35 -2.72 6.77
N ALA A 148 3.48 -3.53 7.39
CA ALA A 148 2.08 -3.60 7.00
C ALA A 148 1.36 -2.25 7.18
N GLU A 149 1.60 -1.50 8.26
CA GLU A 149 1.04 -0.17 8.48
C GLU A 149 1.35 0.78 7.32
N ARG A 150 2.62 0.88 6.91
CA ARG A 150 3.03 1.68 5.74
C ARG A 150 2.45 1.15 4.42
N MET A 151 2.24 -0.15 4.29
CA MET A 151 1.59 -0.76 3.12
C MET A 151 0.08 -0.46 3.06
N LEU A 152 -0.61 -0.25 4.19
CA LEU A 152 -2.01 0.18 4.19
C LEU A 152 -2.18 1.56 3.52
N GLU A 153 -1.28 2.50 3.79
CA GLU A 153 -1.25 3.79 3.09
C GLU A 153 -1.03 3.64 1.58
N ILE A 154 -0.18 2.70 1.17
CA ILE A 154 0.06 2.43 -0.26
C ILE A 154 -1.15 1.78 -0.93
N ILE A 155 -1.87 0.90 -0.24
CA ILE A 155 -3.16 0.37 -0.71
C ILE A 155 -4.19 1.51 -0.87
N ASP A 156 -4.31 2.42 0.11
CA ASP A 156 -5.16 3.61 0.02
C ASP A 156 -4.79 4.48 -1.20
N LEU A 157 -3.50 4.78 -1.40
CA LEU A 157 -2.99 5.58 -2.51
C LEU A 157 -3.31 4.95 -3.88
N LEU A 158 -3.09 3.64 -4.02
CA LEU A 158 -3.41 2.90 -5.24
C LEU A 158 -4.93 2.89 -5.50
N ALA A 159 -5.76 2.75 -4.47
CA ALA A 159 -7.22 2.87 -4.59
C ALA A 159 -7.67 4.28 -5.02
N GLN A 160 -7.01 5.34 -4.53
CA GLN A 160 -7.26 6.70 -5.02
C GLN A 160 -6.93 6.85 -6.50
N ARG A 161 -5.88 6.18 -7.00
CA ARG A 161 -5.56 6.13 -8.45
C ARG A 161 -6.44 5.18 -9.27
N GLY A 162 -7.32 4.39 -8.66
CA GLY A 162 -8.22 3.47 -9.36
C GLY A 162 -7.62 2.09 -9.65
N ALA A 163 -6.73 1.62 -8.80
CA ALA A 163 -6.16 0.27 -8.88
C ALA A 163 -7.22 -0.85 -8.87
N ASN A 164 -7.03 -1.83 -9.75
CA ASN A 164 -7.89 -2.99 -9.88
C ASN A 164 -7.42 -4.11 -8.94
N PHE A 165 -7.92 -4.13 -7.71
CA PHE A 165 -7.66 -5.23 -6.76
C PHE A 165 -8.32 -6.58 -7.15
N ASN A 166 -8.91 -6.68 -8.34
CA ASN A 166 -9.38 -7.91 -8.98
C ASN A 166 -8.62 -8.23 -10.29
N MET A 167 -7.39 -7.73 -10.45
CA MET A 167 -6.55 -8.00 -11.61
C MET A 167 -6.20 -9.50 -11.70
N SER A 168 -6.76 -10.17 -12.69
CA SER A 168 -6.51 -11.57 -13.06
C SER A 168 -6.85 -11.77 -14.54
N GLY A 169 -6.30 -12.80 -15.19
CA GLY A 169 -6.58 -13.11 -16.60
C GLY A 169 -5.33 -13.18 -17.46
N TYR A 170 -5.52 -13.21 -18.79
CA TYR A 170 -4.45 -13.27 -19.79
C TYR A 170 -4.26 -11.93 -20.50
N VAL A 171 -3.01 -11.57 -20.81
CA VAL A 171 -2.60 -10.35 -21.51
C VAL A 171 -1.48 -10.63 -22.50
N ILE A 172 -1.25 -9.73 -23.45
CA ILE A 172 -0.08 -9.76 -24.34
C ILE A 172 0.97 -8.79 -23.81
N TYR A 173 2.05 -9.32 -23.24
CA TYR A 173 3.14 -8.54 -22.65
C TYR A 173 4.44 -8.77 -23.45
N TYR A 174 5.03 -7.70 -23.96
CA TYR A 174 6.16 -7.71 -24.91
C TYR A 174 6.02 -8.73 -26.07
N GLY A 175 4.78 -8.92 -26.58
CA GLY A 175 4.50 -9.85 -27.68
C GLY A 175 4.34 -11.33 -27.26
N HIS A 176 4.22 -11.61 -25.97
CA HIS A 176 3.99 -12.95 -25.44
C HIS A 176 2.68 -13.02 -24.65
N LEU A 177 2.00 -14.16 -24.73
CA LEU A 177 0.83 -14.44 -23.89
C LEU A 177 1.31 -14.70 -22.46
N CYS A 178 0.79 -13.93 -21.50
CA CYS A 178 1.14 -14.04 -20.08
C CYS A 178 -0.13 -13.97 -19.23
N SER A 179 -0.05 -14.42 -17.97
CA SER A 179 -1.21 -14.47 -17.08
C SER A 179 -0.97 -13.92 -15.67
N TYR A 180 -1.92 -13.11 -15.22
CA TYR A 180 -2.15 -12.82 -13.81
C TYR A 180 -2.93 -14.01 -13.22
N ASN A 181 -2.20 -15.06 -12.83
CA ASN A 181 -2.79 -16.36 -12.45
C ASN A 181 -3.67 -16.32 -11.20
N SER A 182 -3.53 -15.28 -10.39
CA SER A 182 -4.23 -15.07 -9.13
C SER A 182 -4.74 -13.63 -9.07
N THR A 183 -5.88 -13.39 -8.44
CA THR A 183 -6.22 -12.04 -7.94
C THR A 183 -5.24 -11.65 -6.82
N PRO A 184 -5.07 -10.34 -6.51
CA PRO A 184 -4.24 -9.88 -5.40
C PRO A 184 -4.47 -10.61 -4.07
N LEU A 185 -5.73 -10.90 -3.69
CA LEU A 185 -6.06 -11.66 -2.47
C LEU A 185 -5.58 -13.10 -2.54
N VAL A 186 -5.78 -13.78 -3.67
CA VAL A 186 -5.36 -15.19 -3.86
C VAL A 186 -3.84 -15.31 -3.93
N HIS A 187 -3.16 -14.32 -4.52
CA HIS A 187 -1.69 -14.22 -4.50
C HIS A 187 -1.17 -14.04 -3.07
N ALA A 188 -1.72 -13.08 -2.33
CA ALA A 188 -1.33 -12.81 -0.95
C ALA A 188 -1.50 -14.01 -0.02
N ALA A 189 -2.66 -14.70 -0.09
CA ALA A 189 -2.90 -15.93 0.66
C ALA A 189 -1.90 -17.05 0.29
N MET A 190 -1.62 -17.25 -1.00
CA MET A 190 -0.66 -18.23 -1.49
C MET A 190 0.75 -17.94 -0.95
N VAL A 191 1.27 -16.72 -1.16
CA VAL A 191 2.63 -16.34 -0.78
C VAL A 191 2.83 -16.42 0.74
N SER A 192 1.92 -15.88 1.55
CA SER A 192 2.05 -15.95 3.01
C SER A 192 1.91 -17.38 3.55
N SER A 193 1.11 -18.26 2.94
CA SER A 193 1.04 -19.66 3.36
C SER A 193 2.38 -20.43 3.23
N MET A 194 3.29 -19.94 2.39
CA MET A 194 4.64 -20.51 2.18
C MET A 194 5.74 -19.76 2.94
N ASN A 195 5.49 -18.53 3.42
CA ASN A 195 6.53 -17.60 3.87
C ASN A 195 6.30 -16.99 5.27
N SER A 196 5.10 -17.09 5.85
CA SER A 196 4.70 -16.33 7.04
C SER A 196 4.12 -17.24 8.13
N SER A 197 4.77 -17.32 9.29
CA SER A 197 4.23 -18.02 10.47
C SER A 197 3.19 -17.17 11.25
N ASN A 198 3.30 -15.85 11.18
CA ASN A 198 2.27 -14.91 11.63
C ASN A 198 1.52 -14.37 10.40
N LEU A 199 0.19 -14.55 10.36
CA LEU A 199 -0.67 -14.08 9.28
C LEU A 199 -1.39 -12.76 9.59
N LYS A 200 -1.30 -12.22 10.83
CA LYS A 200 -2.00 -10.98 11.19
C LYS A 200 -1.65 -9.79 10.25
N PRO A 201 -0.37 -9.45 10.00
CA PRO A 201 -0.02 -8.35 9.10
C PRO A 201 -0.55 -8.53 7.67
N GLN A 202 -0.60 -9.79 7.20
CA GLN A 202 -1.18 -10.11 5.90
C GLN A 202 -2.71 -9.91 5.88
N TYR A 203 -3.40 -10.32 6.95
CA TYR A 203 -4.86 -10.16 7.06
C TYR A 203 -5.27 -8.69 7.10
N GLU A 204 -4.45 -7.82 7.68
CA GLU A 204 -4.65 -6.37 7.68
C GLU A 204 -4.61 -5.80 6.25
N LEU A 205 -3.58 -6.13 5.45
CA LEU A 205 -3.51 -5.73 4.03
C LEU A 205 -4.66 -6.29 3.18
N MET A 206 -5.06 -7.55 3.41
CA MET A 206 -6.19 -8.18 2.71
C MET A 206 -7.52 -7.51 3.05
N ALA A 207 -7.78 -7.17 4.32
CA ALA A 207 -8.98 -6.48 4.74
C ALA A 207 -9.08 -5.07 4.12
N ARG A 208 -7.96 -4.33 4.05
CA ARG A 208 -7.91 -3.01 3.41
C ARG A 208 -8.15 -3.09 1.89
N ALA A 209 -7.59 -4.09 1.21
CA ALA A 209 -7.87 -4.32 -0.21
C ALA A 209 -9.33 -4.68 -0.49
N ILE A 210 -9.97 -5.46 0.40
CA ILE A 210 -11.40 -5.81 0.30
C ILE A 210 -12.29 -4.56 0.38
N LEU A 211 -11.94 -3.58 1.20
CA LEU A 211 -12.66 -2.29 1.26
C LEU A 211 -12.62 -1.54 -0.06
N TYR A 212 -11.54 -1.64 -0.83
CA TYR A 212 -11.44 -1.10 -2.20
C TYR A 212 -11.92 -2.07 -3.28
N GLY A 213 -12.70 -3.07 -2.90
CA GLY A 213 -13.45 -3.94 -3.80
C GLY A 213 -12.69 -5.17 -4.28
N ALA A 214 -11.56 -5.54 -3.67
CA ALA A 214 -10.97 -6.86 -3.87
C ALA A 214 -11.99 -7.94 -3.47
N ASP A 215 -12.35 -8.83 -4.38
CA ASP A 215 -13.47 -9.75 -4.22
C ASP A 215 -12.96 -11.15 -3.81
N PRO A 216 -13.14 -11.58 -2.55
CA PRO A 216 -12.69 -12.89 -2.09
C PRO A 216 -13.43 -14.05 -2.75
N GLY A 217 -14.57 -13.81 -3.43
CA GLY A 217 -15.24 -14.79 -4.27
C GLY A 217 -14.61 -14.95 -5.67
N ARG A 218 -13.74 -14.03 -6.10
CA ARG A 218 -13.04 -14.11 -7.39
C ARG A 218 -11.78 -14.93 -7.31
N LYS A 219 -11.80 -16.04 -8.02
CA LYS A 219 -10.62 -16.85 -8.33
C LYS A 219 -9.75 -16.17 -9.39
N GLY A 220 -8.48 -16.58 -9.44
CA GLY A 220 -7.62 -16.31 -10.58
C GLY A 220 -7.90 -17.29 -11.74
N THR A 221 -6.92 -17.47 -12.63
CA THR A 221 -7.02 -18.43 -13.75
C THR A 221 -6.51 -19.83 -13.40
N SER A 222 -6.30 -20.15 -12.12
CA SER A 222 -5.83 -21.45 -11.64
C SER A 222 -6.70 -21.96 -10.49
N ASP A 223 -7.40 -23.09 -10.73
CA ASP A 223 -8.34 -23.68 -9.76
C ASP A 223 -7.66 -24.32 -8.54
N TYR A 224 -6.35 -24.59 -8.62
CA TYR A 224 -5.60 -25.29 -7.55
C TYR A 224 -5.52 -24.51 -6.22
N LEU A 225 -5.83 -23.20 -6.20
CA LEU A 225 -5.67 -22.32 -5.04
C LEU A 225 -6.95 -22.13 -4.19
N PHE A 226 -8.09 -22.71 -4.58
CA PHE A 226 -9.40 -22.51 -3.92
C PHE A 226 -9.39 -22.67 -2.39
N LYS A 227 -8.76 -23.74 -1.87
CA LYS A 227 -8.99 -24.25 -0.49
C LYS A 227 -8.66 -23.27 0.63
N TYR A 228 -7.85 -22.23 0.40
CA TYR A 228 -7.49 -21.26 1.44
C TYR A 228 -8.53 -20.15 1.63
N CYS A 229 -9.31 -19.80 0.60
CA CYS A 229 -10.25 -18.67 0.66
C CYS A 229 -11.67 -19.07 1.10
N ASP A 230 -12.11 -20.30 0.78
CA ASP A 230 -13.55 -20.64 0.69
C ASP A 230 -14.34 -20.65 2.02
N TYR A 231 -13.72 -20.83 3.21
CA TYR A 231 -14.48 -20.97 4.48
C TYR A 231 -13.95 -20.21 5.71
N ASN A 232 -12.66 -20.31 6.06
CA ASN A 232 -12.15 -19.74 7.32
C ASN A 232 -11.54 -18.34 7.18
N GLY A 233 -10.96 -18.01 6.03
CA GLY A 233 -10.29 -16.73 5.79
C GLY A 233 -11.24 -15.54 5.94
N LEU A 234 -12.38 -15.57 5.23
CA LEU A 234 -13.32 -14.44 5.24
C LEU A 234 -13.86 -14.12 6.63
N ASN A 235 -14.27 -15.14 7.38
CA ASN A 235 -14.81 -14.96 8.73
C ASN A 235 -13.77 -14.40 9.71
N SER A 236 -12.49 -14.71 9.50
CA SER A 236 -11.37 -14.13 10.26
C SER A 236 -11.12 -12.65 9.89
N LEU A 237 -11.44 -12.23 8.66
CA LEU A 237 -11.28 -10.85 8.18
C LEU A 237 -12.47 -9.94 8.50
N LYS A 238 -13.68 -10.47 8.74
CA LYS A 238 -14.89 -9.65 9.00
C LYS A 238 -14.70 -8.57 10.08
N PRO A 239 -14.05 -8.81 11.23
CA PRO A 239 -13.80 -7.77 12.22
C PRO A 239 -12.93 -6.63 11.67
N LEU A 240 -11.78 -6.97 11.07
CA LEU A 240 -10.84 -6.00 10.48
C LEU A 240 -11.47 -5.19 9.34
N ILE A 241 -12.32 -5.82 8.52
CA ILE A 241 -13.05 -5.13 7.45
C ILE A 241 -14.01 -4.08 8.02
N LEU A 242 -14.70 -4.36 9.13
CA LEU A 242 -15.62 -3.42 9.79
C LEU A 242 -14.88 -2.33 10.57
N GLU A 243 -13.75 -2.66 11.19
CA GLU A 243 -12.83 -1.74 11.87
C GLU A 243 -12.27 -0.70 10.88
N TYR A 244 -11.67 -1.16 9.78
CA TYR A 244 -11.17 -0.27 8.73
C TYR A 244 -12.30 0.43 7.94
N TYR A 245 -13.51 -0.12 7.87
CA TYR A 245 -14.67 0.64 7.34
C TYR A 245 -15.00 1.83 8.25
N ALA A 246 -14.98 1.64 9.57
CA ALA A 246 -15.19 2.71 10.54
C ALA A 246 -14.07 3.77 10.48
N GLU A 247 -12.81 3.35 10.45
CA GLU A 247 -11.64 4.24 10.25
C GLU A 247 -11.82 5.09 8.98
N LEU A 248 -11.95 4.44 7.82
CA LEU A 248 -12.06 5.14 6.54
C LEU A 248 -13.31 6.02 6.45
N SER A 249 -14.39 5.73 7.20
CA SER A 249 -15.58 6.58 7.24
C SER A 249 -15.31 8.00 7.77
N THR A 250 -14.23 8.19 8.53
CA THR A 250 -13.80 9.51 9.03
C THR A 250 -13.13 10.38 7.97
N ASP A 251 -12.59 9.79 6.90
CA ASP A 251 -11.93 10.49 5.78
C ASP A 251 -12.86 10.52 4.54
N PRO A 252 -13.46 11.68 4.19
CA PRO A 252 -14.37 11.77 3.04
C PRO A 252 -13.73 11.48 1.69
N ILE A 253 -12.41 11.67 1.55
CA ILE A 253 -11.67 11.45 0.31
C ILE A 253 -11.40 9.96 0.15
N LYS A 254 -10.86 9.31 1.19
CA LYS A 254 -10.64 7.85 1.16
C LYS A 254 -11.95 7.08 1.03
N PHE A 255 -12.97 7.42 1.84
CA PHE A 255 -14.25 6.70 1.83
C PHE A 255 -14.95 6.70 0.47
N LYS A 256 -14.76 7.74 -0.35
CA LYS A 256 -15.35 7.83 -1.69
C LYS A 256 -14.85 6.72 -2.65
N LYS A 257 -13.79 5.99 -2.30
CA LYS A 257 -13.31 4.80 -3.03
C LYS A 257 -13.73 3.47 -2.41
N VAL A 258 -14.29 3.46 -1.20
CA VAL A 258 -14.74 2.23 -0.54
C VAL A 258 -15.90 1.62 -1.35
N LYS A 259 -15.75 0.35 -1.70
CA LYS A 259 -16.62 -0.39 -2.63
C LYS A 259 -16.62 -1.87 -2.29
N LEU A 260 -17.12 -2.22 -1.10
CA LEU A 260 -17.19 -3.61 -0.63
C LEU A 260 -17.89 -4.52 -1.66
N PRO A 261 -17.33 -5.71 -1.95
CA PRO A 261 -17.89 -6.63 -2.93
C PRO A 261 -19.13 -7.34 -2.39
N LYS A 262 -20.02 -7.81 -3.28
CA LYS A 262 -21.26 -8.51 -2.90
C LYS A 262 -21.03 -9.78 -2.08
N SER A 263 -19.87 -10.42 -2.24
CA SER A 263 -19.40 -11.59 -1.47
C SER A 263 -19.13 -11.30 0.00
N VAL A 264 -18.93 -10.04 0.38
CA VAL A 264 -18.66 -9.58 1.76
C VAL A 264 -19.90 -8.93 2.38
N MET A 265 -20.77 -8.32 1.57
CA MET A 265 -21.98 -7.61 2.00
C MET A 265 -23.13 -8.55 2.38
N ASP A 266 -22.92 -9.39 3.40
CA ASP A 266 -24.01 -10.11 4.06
C ASP A 266 -24.92 -9.17 4.88
N LYS A 267 -26.01 -9.72 5.45
CA LYS A 267 -26.99 -8.93 6.22
C LYS A 267 -26.33 -8.20 7.40
N GLN A 268 -25.48 -8.89 8.17
CA GLN A 268 -24.85 -8.34 9.37
C GLN A 268 -23.86 -7.24 9.01
N VAL A 269 -23.01 -7.47 8.00
CA VAL A 269 -22.08 -6.45 7.48
C VAL A 269 -22.86 -5.24 6.95
N SER A 270 -23.95 -5.45 6.22
CA SER A 270 -24.80 -4.36 5.71
C SER A 270 -25.46 -3.54 6.82
N GLU A 271 -25.93 -4.18 7.90
CA GLU A 271 -26.55 -3.50 9.04
C GLU A 271 -25.53 -2.70 9.85
N ILE A 272 -24.31 -3.22 10.05
CA ILE A 272 -23.22 -2.50 10.75
C ILE A 272 -22.72 -1.31 9.92
N CYS A 273 -22.49 -1.48 8.60
CA CYS A 273 -22.07 -0.37 7.74
C CYS A 273 -23.09 0.79 7.77
N LYS A 274 -24.40 0.49 7.64
CA LYS A 274 -25.48 1.49 7.76
C LYS A 274 -25.48 2.21 9.12
N ALA A 275 -25.14 1.51 10.20
CA ALA A 275 -25.05 2.12 11.53
C ALA A 275 -23.83 3.05 11.67
N ILE A 276 -22.71 2.73 11.02
CA ILE A 276 -21.53 3.60 10.91
C ILE A 276 -21.86 4.83 10.06
N ASP A 277 -22.42 4.64 8.87
CA ASP A 277 -22.84 5.73 7.97
C ASP A 277 -23.77 6.71 8.68
N LYS A 278 -24.80 6.20 9.38
CA LYS A 278 -25.75 7.04 10.12
C LYS A 278 -25.10 7.84 11.24
N LYS A 279 -24.14 7.26 11.98
CA LYS A 279 -23.39 8.01 13.01
C LYS A 279 -22.61 9.16 12.38
N ARG A 280 -21.96 8.91 11.24
CA ARG A 280 -21.17 9.92 10.51
C ARG A 280 -22.03 11.11 10.07
N PHE A 281 -23.14 10.89 9.38
CA PHE A 281 -24.02 11.99 8.93
C PHE A 281 -24.59 12.78 10.11
N ASN A 282 -25.01 12.09 11.18
CA ASN A 282 -25.47 12.75 12.41
C ASN A 282 -24.38 13.60 13.10
N SER A 283 -23.08 13.38 12.81
CA SER A 283 -21.98 14.18 13.36
C SER A 283 -21.57 15.37 12.48
N SER A 284 -21.80 15.32 11.16
CA SER A 284 -21.52 16.46 10.26
C SER A 284 -22.51 17.61 10.42
N ASP A 285 -23.77 17.31 10.76
CA ASP A 285 -24.84 18.31 10.87
C ASP A 285 -24.68 19.23 12.12
N HIS A 286 -23.63 19.02 12.93
CA HIS A 286 -23.26 19.87 14.06
C HIS A 286 -22.11 20.85 13.78
N GLU A 287 -21.57 20.91 12.55
CA GLU A 287 -20.66 22.00 12.18
C GLU A 287 -21.45 23.33 12.15
N SER A 288 -21.19 24.18 13.16
CA SER A 288 -22.19 25.14 13.62
C SER A 288 -22.40 26.29 12.63
N THR A 289 -23.51 26.25 11.89
CA THR A 289 -24.03 27.44 11.20
C THR A 289 -24.16 28.57 12.23
N PRO A 290 -23.48 29.72 12.05
CA PRO A 290 -23.57 30.80 13.02
C PRO A 290 -25.00 31.32 13.03
N LYS A 291 -25.73 31.08 14.14
CA LYS A 291 -27.09 31.60 14.31
C LYS A 291 -27.05 33.11 14.13
N ALA A 292 -27.69 33.60 13.07
CA ALA A 292 -27.85 35.02 12.84
C ALA A 292 -28.57 35.63 14.06
N VAL A 293 -27.84 36.40 14.86
CA VAL A 293 -28.40 37.11 15.99
C VAL A 293 -29.28 38.21 15.41
N ASN A 294 -30.59 37.98 15.38
CA ASN A 294 -31.57 38.98 14.97
C ASN A 294 -31.49 40.17 15.92
N LYS A 295 -30.71 41.18 15.51
CA LYS A 295 -30.49 42.43 16.24
C LYS A 295 -31.72 43.32 16.10
N VAL A 296 -32.80 42.93 16.76
CA VAL A 296 -34.03 43.72 16.86
C VAL A 296 -33.67 45.07 17.48
N SER A 297 -33.95 46.14 16.74
CA SER A 297 -33.71 47.50 17.18
C SER A 297 -35.01 48.11 17.69
N SER A 298 -34.99 48.58 18.94
CA SER A 298 -35.98 49.50 19.47
C SER A 298 -35.37 50.31 20.62
N GLN A 299 -35.07 51.57 20.34
CA GLN A 299 -35.23 52.65 21.33
C GLN A 299 -36.75 52.79 21.57
N SER A 300 -37.27 53.14 22.75
CA SER A 300 -36.72 53.72 23.99
C SER A 300 -37.58 53.19 25.18
N ASP A 301 -37.44 53.56 26.46
CA ASP A 301 -36.77 54.71 27.08
C ASP A 301 -36.36 54.41 28.56
N ASN A 302 -36.68 55.31 29.50
CA ASN A 302 -36.49 55.26 30.96
C ASN A 302 -37.38 54.17 31.66
N GLU A 303 -37.18 53.78 32.93
CA GLU A 303 -36.56 54.51 34.05
C GLU A 303 -35.95 53.60 35.16
N SER A 304 -34.95 54.13 35.88
CA SER A 304 -34.43 53.80 37.24
C SER A 304 -34.54 52.37 37.85
N THR A 305 -33.41 51.76 38.27
CA THR A 305 -32.96 51.65 39.70
C THR A 305 -31.90 50.53 39.96
N GLN A 306 -30.71 50.93 40.46
CA GLN A 306 -29.67 50.25 41.28
C GLN A 306 -29.39 48.71 41.31
N LYS A 307 -28.11 48.38 41.00
CA LYS A 307 -27.13 47.49 41.70
C LYS A 307 -27.42 46.00 42.00
N ALA A 308 -26.77 45.14 41.20
CA ALA A 308 -26.19 43.80 41.49
C ALA A 308 -25.13 43.48 40.40
N VAL A 309 -23.98 42.81 40.55
CA VAL A 309 -23.19 42.20 41.66
C VAL A 309 -23.82 40.99 42.37
N THR A 310 -23.23 39.78 42.42
CA THR A 310 -22.00 39.19 41.79
C THR A 310 -22.45 38.14 40.73
N GLU A 311 -21.72 37.17 40.15
CA GLU A 311 -20.48 36.43 40.49
C GLU A 311 -19.88 35.77 39.23
N VAL A 312 -18.58 35.45 39.22
CA VAL A 312 -17.96 34.61 38.18
C VAL A 312 -17.44 33.33 38.82
N SER A 313 -18.15 32.22 38.61
CA SER A 313 -17.75 30.90 39.08
C SER A 313 -17.21 30.05 37.91
N SER A 314 -15.92 29.71 37.98
CA SER A 314 -15.24 28.78 37.08
C SER A 314 -15.51 27.31 37.42
N SER A 315 -14.90 26.40 36.63
CA SER A 315 -14.78 24.95 36.89
C SER A 315 -15.99 24.08 36.51
N LEU A 316 -15.83 23.30 35.43
CA LEU A 316 -15.51 21.89 35.64
C LEU A 316 -14.64 21.33 34.50
N CYS A 317 -13.45 20.84 34.83
CA CYS A 317 -12.65 19.99 33.95
C CYS A 317 -12.90 18.53 34.31
N CYS A 318 -13.30 17.70 33.33
CA CYS A 318 -13.33 16.25 33.47
C CYS A 318 -12.60 15.60 32.29
N SER A 319 -11.27 15.52 32.41
CA SER A 319 -10.47 14.48 31.75
C SER A 319 -10.57 13.18 32.57
N ILE A 320 -9.94 12.10 32.07
CA ILE A 320 -9.86 10.75 32.71
C ILE A 320 -11.17 9.96 32.47
N LEU A 321 -11.16 8.71 32.01
CA LEU A 321 -10.07 7.73 31.81
C LEU A 321 -10.12 7.12 30.41
#